data_AF-A0A819EUI3-F1
#
_entry.id   AF-A0A819EUI3-F1
#
_cell.length_a   1.000
_cell.length_b   1.000
_cell.length_c   1.000
_cell.angle_alpha   90.00
_cell.angle_beta   90.00
_cell.angle_gamma   90.00
#
_symmetry.space_group_name_H-M   'P 1'
#
loop_
_entity.id
_entity.type
_entity.pdbx_description
1 polymer ?
#
loop_
_entity_poly.entity_id
_entity_poly.type
_entity_poly.pdbx_seq_one_letter_code
_entity_poly.pdbx_strand_id
1 'polypeptide(L)'
;MLKEFFRKYDQRIGFVLLLISNSVGLGNVWRFPFLTYKNGGGAFLIPYFLLYIFIGLPLYYLELSLGQFTSKGPPRAYGLVRGSIGIGISMLINAAITICFYNLLISWALLYFLLSFRKTLLWNQCNKHWNTANCVDLSNANITVINGTSSADEFFTHFVLRQSDGFHDFGTPAWYTILCLLGAWIIVALCIHRGFKLVGRLAYITALFPYIILLALLIRTSLLDGAGLGIRYYLTPDWSKVSDFQVWRDAAGQVFFSLGVGFGSLVAYSSANDFHNNYFIQCIIVVACDCLTGIFAGFTVFATIGFLAVKLRDGDITKAAIGGPGLAFIIYPEAISQMSDSSVFAVFFFLMLIIIGLGSQFGGTDVVVAAILQYFPDLKRWVVVIIVSICAFLISIPFTCRGGIYLFTLVSEYAANLSLVVIGFFEV
;
A
#
# COMPACT_ATOMS: atom_id res chain seq x y z
N MET A 1 15.94 18.00 23.55
CA MET A 1 15.37 18.53 22.29
C MET A 1 14.25 17.65 21.70
N LEU A 2 14.27 16.31 21.82
CA LEU A 2 13.14 15.44 21.42
C LEU A 2 11.96 15.40 22.42
N LYS A 3 12.21 15.71 23.72
CA LYS A 3 11.21 15.63 24.80
C LYS A 3 10.25 16.82 24.94
N GLU A 4 10.53 17.96 24.32
CA GLU A 4 9.66 19.16 24.38
C GLU A 4 8.59 19.18 23.27
N PHE A 5 8.56 18.18 22.40
CA PHE A 5 7.82 18.25 21.14
C PHE A 5 6.34 17.84 21.23
N PHE A 6 5.89 17.29 22.36
CA PHE A 6 4.53 16.83 22.52
C PHE A 6 3.94 17.13 23.93
N ARG A 7 2.84 17.89 23.96
CA ARG A 7 2.02 18.25 25.14
C ARG A 7 0.55 18.13 24.74
N LYS A 8 -0.44 17.73 25.55
CA LYS A 8 -0.57 16.67 26.56
C LYS A 8 -1.99 16.04 26.46
N TYR A 9 -2.69 16.25 25.34
CA TYR A 9 -4.06 15.76 25.10
C TYR A 9 -4.27 15.32 23.63
N ASP A 10 -3.67 16.04 22.67
CA ASP A 10 -3.60 15.68 21.24
C ASP A 10 -2.66 14.48 20.97
N GLN A 11 -1.81 14.11 21.95
CA GLN A 11 -0.85 13.00 21.81
C GLN A 11 -1.49 11.63 21.69
N ARG A 12 -2.56 11.32 22.43
CA ARG A 12 -3.05 9.92 22.52
C ARG A 12 -3.78 9.49 21.25
N ILE A 13 -4.74 10.30 20.81
CA ILE A 13 -5.50 10.02 19.58
C ILE A 13 -4.62 10.27 18.35
N GLY A 14 -3.85 11.38 18.34
CA GLY A 14 -2.93 11.67 17.24
C GLY A 14 -1.87 10.59 17.03
N PHE A 15 -1.34 9.98 18.11
CA PHE A 15 -0.40 8.86 18.01
C PHE A 15 -1.07 7.59 17.49
N VAL A 16 -2.27 7.24 17.96
CA VAL A 16 -3.03 6.10 17.44
C VAL A 16 -3.33 6.29 15.95
N LEU A 17 -3.79 7.48 15.55
CA LEU A 17 -4.06 7.78 14.14
C LEU A 17 -2.78 7.76 13.28
N LEU A 18 -1.65 8.19 13.83
CA LEU A 18 -0.34 8.09 13.17
C LEU A 18 0.03 6.62 12.92
N LEU A 19 -0.16 5.77 13.93
CA LEU A 19 0.10 4.33 13.83
C LEU A 19 -0.87 3.64 12.84
N ILE A 20 -2.15 4.02 12.84
CA ILE A 20 -3.14 3.55 11.84
C ILE A 20 -2.72 4.01 10.43
N SER A 21 -2.34 5.27 10.26
CA SER A 21 -1.89 5.82 8.97
C SER A 21 -0.62 5.15 8.44
N ASN A 22 0.29 4.76 9.34
CA ASN A 22 1.49 4.00 8.97
C ASN A 22 1.16 2.57 8.53
N SER A 23 0.30 1.88 9.29
CA SER A 23 -0.02 0.46 9.08
C SER A 23 -1.00 0.24 7.93
N VAL A 24 -2.07 1.04 7.87
CA VAL A 24 -3.05 0.94 6.78
C VAL A 24 -2.45 1.52 5.50
N GLY A 25 -1.97 0.63 4.64
CA GLY A 25 -1.31 0.97 3.39
C GLY A 25 -2.09 0.51 2.16
N LEU A 26 -1.48 0.72 0.99
CA LEU A 26 -2.02 0.28 -0.30
C LEU A 26 -2.22 -1.25 -0.34
N GLY A 27 -1.43 -1.98 0.46
CA GLY A 27 -1.55 -3.42 0.64
C GLY A 27 -2.92 -3.87 1.16
N ASN A 28 -3.58 -3.10 2.02
CA ASN A 28 -4.91 -3.45 2.52
C ASN A 28 -5.97 -3.37 1.41
N VAL A 29 -5.81 -2.44 0.45
CA VAL A 29 -6.82 -2.18 -0.58
C VAL A 29 -6.73 -3.15 -1.75
N TRP A 30 -5.53 -3.55 -2.17
CA TRP A 30 -5.38 -4.44 -3.33
C TRP A 30 -4.67 -5.76 -3.05
N ARG A 31 -3.68 -5.78 -2.14
CA ARG A 31 -2.84 -6.98 -1.95
C ARG A 31 -3.60 -8.01 -1.13
N PHE A 32 -4.20 -7.60 -0.01
CA PHE A 32 -4.99 -8.49 0.82
C PHE A 32 -6.16 -9.14 0.05
N PRO A 33 -6.99 -8.40 -0.72
CA PRO A 33 -8.07 -9.01 -1.49
C PRO A 33 -7.56 -9.96 -2.57
N PHE A 34 -6.46 -9.62 -3.24
CA PHE A 34 -5.82 -10.51 -4.21
C PHE A 34 -5.29 -11.80 -3.56
N LEU A 35 -4.62 -11.71 -2.41
CA LEU A 35 -4.14 -12.89 -1.68
C LEU A 35 -5.29 -13.75 -1.21
N THR A 36 -6.39 -13.14 -0.76
CA THR A 36 -7.60 -13.87 -0.39
C THR A 36 -8.20 -14.60 -1.59
N TYR A 37 -8.26 -13.94 -2.75
CA TYR A 37 -8.72 -14.56 -4.00
C TYR A 37 -7.85 -15.78 -4.39
N LYS A 38 -6.52 -15.64 -4.34
CA LYS A 38 -5.55 -16.67 -4.73
C LYS A 38 -5.52 -17.85 -3.77
N ASN A 39 -5.67 -17.61 -2.47
CA ASN A 39 -5.37 -18.56 -1.40
C ASN A 39 -6.62 -19.21 -0.77
N GLY A 40 -7.69 -19.39 -1.55
CA GLY A 40 -8.86 -20.18 -1.13
C GLY A 40 -10.01 -19.37 -0.51
N GLY A 41 -10.13 -18.08 -0.85
CA GLY A 41 -11.24 -17.24 -0.44
C GLY A 41 -11.35 -17.14 1.07
N GLY A 42 -12.53 -17.45 1.62
CA GLY A 42 -12.80 -17.35 3.05
C GLY A 42 -11.86 -18.18 3.93
N ALA A 43 -11.26 -19.25 3.37
CA ALA A 43 -10.33 -20.10 4.09
C ALA A 43 -9.01 -19.39 4.43
N PHE A 44 -8.58 -18.42 3.61
CA PHE A 44 -7.37 -17.60 3.86
C PHE A 44 -7.50 -16.72 5.11
N LEU A 45 -8.72 -16.37 5.52
CA LEU A 45 -8.94 -15.54 6.69
C LEU A 45 -8.44 -16.21 7.98
N ILE A 46 -8.46 -17.54 8.06
CA ILE A 46 -8.00 -18.29 9.23
C ILE A 46 -6.48 -18.12 9.47
N PRO A 47 -5.59 -18.51 8.54
CA PRO A 47 -4.16 -18.29 8.73
C PRO A 47 -3.84 -16.79 8.89
N TYR A 48 -4.54 -15.92 8.18
CA TYR A 48 -4.41 -14.47 8.33
C TYR A 48 -4.69 -14.00 9.77
N PHE A 49 -5.86 -14.34 10.34
CA PHE A 49 -6.23 -13.95 11.71
C PHE A 49 -5.30 -14.57 12.77
N LEU A 50 -4.95 -15.85 12.62
CA LEU A 50 -4.05 -16.53 13.54
C LEU A 50 -2.68 -15.84 13.57
N LEU A 51 -2.12 -15.53 12.40
CA LEU A 51 -0.84 -14.85 12.31
C LEU A 51 -0.91 -13.40 12.84
N TYR A 52 -2.03 -12.69 12.67
CA TYR A 52 -2.24 -11.40 13.34
C TYR A 52 -2.17 -11.51 14.87
N ILE A 53 -2.84 -12.49 15.45
CA ILE A 53 -2.94 -12.64 16.91
C ILE A 53 -1.62 -13.15 17.51
N PHE A 54 -1.01 -14.17 16.89
CA PHE A 54 0.12 -14.88 17.47
C PHE A 54 1.49 -14.35 17.05
N ILE A 55 1.58 -13.59 15.95
CA ILE A 55 2.86 -13.04 15.46
C ILE A 55 2.78 -11.52 15.33
N GLY A 56 1.77 -11.01 14.60
CA GLY A 56 1.63 -9.59 14.32
C GLY A 56 1.50 -8.74 15.57
N LEU A 57 0.53 -9.04 16.44
CA LEU A 57 0.27 -8.29 17.67
C LEU A 57 1.46 -8.32 18.65
N PRO A 58 2.08 -9.47 18.96
CA PRO A 58 3.26 -9.52 19.83
C PRO A 58 4.44 -8.71 19.29
N LEU A 59 4.78 -8.84 18.00
CA LEU A 59 5.90 -8.11 17.41
C LEU A 59 5.62 -6.61 17.32
N TYR A 60 4.40 -6.23 16.94
CA TYR A 60 4.00 -4.82 16.93
C TYR A 60 4.10 -4.20 18.33
N TYR A 61 3.67 -4.95 19.35
CA TYR A 61 3.83 -4.54 20.74
C TYR A 61 5.30 -4.45 21.16
N LEU A 62 6.14 -5.42 20.75
CA LEU A 62 7.57 -5.45 21.03
C LEU A 62 8.28 -4.19 20.49
N GLU A 63 8.08 -3.86 19.21
CA GLU A 63 8.70 -2.68 18.60
C GLU A 63 8.29 -1.37 19.27
N LEU A 64 6.99 -1.22 19.57
CA LEU A 64 6.49 -0.05 20.29
C LEU A 64 7.07 0.04 21.71
N SER A 65 7.17 -1.09 22.40
CA SER A 65 7.75 -1.18 23.74
C SER A 65 9.21 -0.77 23.72
N LEU A 66 9.99 -1.32 22.78
CA LEU A 66 11.41 -1.06 22.64
C LEU A 66 11.68 0.40 22.31
N GLY A 67 10.95 0.98 21.37
CA GLY A 67 11.12 2.39 21.01
C GLY A 67 10.80 3.32 22.16
N GLN A 68 9.66 3.13 22.84
CA GLN A 68 9.28 3.96 24.00
C GLN A 68 10.27 3.80 25.17
N PHE A 69 10.65 2.57 25.52
CA PHE A 69 11.56 2.30 26.63
C PHE A 69 12.94 2.91 26.41
N THR A 70 13.47 2.81 25.19
CA THR A 70 14.82 3.27 24.88
C THR A 70 14.89 4.74 24.47
N SER A 71 13.77 5.32 24.02
CA SER A 71 13.70 6.65 23.42
C SER A 71 14.75 6.86 22.30
N LYS A 72 15.04 5.79 21.54
CA LYS A 72 16.05 5.75 20.48
C LYS A 72 15.46 5.18 19.19
N GLY A 73 16.02 5.58 18.05
CA GLY A 73 15.74 4.95 16.76
C GLY A 73 16.30 3.52 16.65
N PRO A 74 15.93 2.77 15.59
CA PRO A 74 16.11 1.31 15.54
C PRO A 74 17.54 0.81 15.76
N PRO A 75 18.59 1.31 15.06
CA PRO A 75 19.95 0.79 15.27
C PRO A 75 20.45 0.98 16.69
N ARG A 76 20.15 2.13 17.32
CA ARG A 76 20.59 2.41 18.69
C ARG A 76 19.72 1.72 19.75
N ALA A 77 18.46 1.40 19.43
CA ALA A 77 17.59 0.64 20.31
C ALA A 77 18.05 -0.82 20.40
N TYR A 78 18.23 -1.48 19.25
CA TYR A 78 18.74 -2.86 19.19
C TYR A 78 20.22 -2.99 19.58
N GLY A 79 21.03 -1.95 19.34
CA GLY A 79 22.43 -1.92 19.77
C GLY A 79 22.65 -1.88 21.28
N LEU A 80 21.59 -1.78 22.10
CA LEU A 80 21.70 -1.97 23.56
C LEU A 80 22.03 -3.41 23.94
N VAL A 81 21.64 -4.37 23.11
CA VAL A 81 22.03 -5.77 23.23
C VAL A 81 23.24 -6.02 22.34
N ARG A 82 24.32 -6.54 22.93
CA ARG A 82 25.57 -6.78 22.20
C ARG A 82 25.33 -7.81 21.08
N GLY A 83 25.69 -7.44 19.85
CA GLY A 83 25.51 -8.28 18.66
C GLY A 83 24.21 -8.02 17.88
N SER A 84 23.21 -7.36 18.47
CA SER A 84 21.89 -7.17 17.86
C SER A 84 21.75 -5.89 17.01
N ILE A 85 22.78 -5.04 16.94
CA ILE A 85 22.75 -3.80 16.15
C ILE A 85 22.41 -4.04 14.66
N GLY A 86 22.78 -5.20 14.13
CA GLY A 86 22.50 -5.60 12.75
C GLY A 86 21.01 -5.62 12.42
N ILE A 87 20.14 -5.96 13.40
CA ILE A 87 18.69 -5.97 13.22
C ILE A 87 18.20 -4.57 12.86
N GLY A 88 18.55 -3.57 13.67
CA GLY A 88 18.14 -2.19 13.43
C GLY A 88 18.73 -1.59 12.14
N ILE A 89 19.91 -2.03 11.71
CA ILE A 89 20.48 -1.64 10.40
C ILE A 89 19.69 -2.29 9.25
N SER A 90 19.36 -3.57 9.35
CA SER A 90 18.55 -4.28 8.35
C SER A 90 17.17 -3.66 8.20
N MET A 91 16.52 -3.22 9.30
CA MET A 91 15.26 -2.47 9.23
C MET A 91 15.39 -1.20 8.37
N LEU A 92 16.46 -0.43 8.55
CA LEU A 92 16.70 0.79 7.79
C LEU A 92 16.97 0.54 6.32
N ILE A 93 17.75 -0.50 6.01
CA ILE A 93 18.01 -0.90 4.61
C ILE A 93 16.70 -1.32 3.95
N ASN A 94 15.89 -2.12 4.64
CA ASN A 94 14.61 -2.56 4.12
C ASN A 94 13.63 -1.39 3.91
N ALA A 95 13.56 -0.46 4.86
CA ALA A 95 12.80 0.78 4.73
C ALA A 95 13.26 1.60 3.52
N ALA A 96 14.58 1.78 3.34
CA ALA A 96 15.16 2.54 2.23
C ALA A 96 14.84 1.91 0.86
N ILE A 97 14.87 0.58 0.74
CA ILE A 97 14.46 -0.14 -0.48
C ILE A 97 12.96 0.06 -0.73
N THR A 98 12.15 -0.08 0.32
CA THR A 98 10.68 -0.04 0.22
C THR A 98 10.16 1.33 -0.19
N ILE A 99 10.68 2.42 0.40
CA ILE A 99 10.24 3.77 0.02
C ILE A 99 10.50 4.09 -1.45
N CYS A 100 11.49 3.45 -2.09
CA CYS A 100 11.82 3.68 -3.49
C CYS A 100 10.74 3.11 -4.43
N PHE A 101 10.36 1.84 -4.28
CA PHE A 101 9.33 1.25 -5.13
C PHE A 101 7.91 1.62 -4.67
N TYR A 102 7.70 1.92 -3.39
CA TYR A 102 6.37 2.27 -2.89
C TYR A 102 5.90 3.63 -3.41
N ASN A 103 6.83 4.60 -3.54
CA ASN A 103 6.48 5.91 -4.11
C ASN A 103 6.16 5.85 -5.61
N LEU A 104 6.60 4.81 -6.33
CA LEU A 104 6.18 4.55 -7.71
C LEU A 104 4.67 4.31 -7.78
N LEU A 105 4.11 3.56 -6.83
CA LEU A 105 2.67 3.28 -6.76
C LEU A 105 1.86 4.58 -6.55
N ILE A 106 2.38 5.46 -5.68
CA ILE A 106 1.80 6.79 -5.46
C ILE A 106 1.90 7.63 -6.74
N SER A 107 2.98 7.51 -7.50
CA SER A 107 3.14 8.20 -8.79
C SER A 107 2.13 7.75 -9.84
N TRP A 108 1.82 6.45 -9.91
CA TRP A 108 0.75 5.95 -10.79
C TRP A 108 -0.60 6.47 -10.34
N ALA A 109 -0.91 6.41 -9.03
CA ALA A 109 -2.15 6.97 -8.49
C ALA A 109 -2.28 8.48 -8.78
N LEU A 110 -1.18 9.24 -8.69
CA LEU A 110 -1.13 10.66 -9.04
C LEU A 110 -1.41 10.89 -10.53
N LEU A 111 -0.84 10.09 -11.43
CA LEU A 111 -1.12 10.18 -12.86
C LEU A 111 -2.61 9.94 -13.15
N TYR A 112 -3.18 8.87 -12.60
CA TYR A 112 -4.61 8.57 -12.76
C TYR A 112 -5.50 9.65 -12.14
N PHE A 113 -5.15 10.18 -10.97
CA PHE A 113 -5.86 11.29 -10.32
C PHE A 113 -5.92 12.54 -11.22
N LEU A 114 -4.78 12.95 -11.78
CA LEU A 114 -4.70 14.10 -12.69
C LEU A 114 -5.52 13.89 -13.97
N LEU A 115 -5.53 12.66 -14.51
CA LEU A 115 -6.29 12.31 -15.70
C LEU A 115 -7.80 12.16 -15.44
N SER A 116 -8.21 11.94 -14.19
CA SER A 116 -9.62 11.77 -13.79
C SER A 116 -10.44 13.07 -13.86
N PHE A 117 -9.79 14.25 -13.91
CA PHE A 117 -10.48 15.53 -14.09
C PHE A 117 -11.02 15.75 -15.51
N ARG A 118 -10.77 14.83 -16.45
CA ARG A 118 -11.36 14.87 -17.78
C ARG A 118 -12.84 14.48 -17.73
N LYS A 119 -13.64 15.09 -18.62
CA LYS A 119 -15.07 14.76 -18.79
C LYS A 119 -15.27 13.28 -19.16
N THR A 120 -14.38 12.73 -19.96
CA THR A 120 -14.35 11.31 -20.32
C THR A 120 -13.02 10.70 -19.87
N LEU A 121 -13.10 9.59 -19.13
CA LEU A 121 -11.93 8.86 -18.66
C LEU A 121 -11.19 8.23 -19.85
N LEU A 122 -9.87 8.29 -19.83
CA LEU A 122 -9.03 7.79 -20.94
C LEU A 122 -9.06 6.26 -21.07
N TRP A 123 -9.32 5.56 -19.96
CA TRP A 123 -9.47 4.11 -19.88
C TRP A 123 -10.94 3.65 -20.02
N ASN A 124 -11.81 4.49 -20.59
CA ASN A 124 -13.19 4.10 -20.90
C ASN A 124 -13.32 3.60 -22.35
N GLN A 125 -12.65 4.26 -23.29
CA GLN A 125 -12.81 4.03 -24.73
C GLN A 125 -11.58 3.40 -25.36
N CYS A 126 -11.81 2.53 -26.35
CA CYS A 126 -10.79 2.16 -27.34
C CYS A 126 -10.65 3.28 -28.40
N ASN A 127 -9.65 3.20 -29.29
CA ASN A 127 -9.26 4.22 -30.30
C ASN A 127 -8.34 5.34 -29.78
N LYS A 128 -7.36 4.98 -28.94
CA LYS A 128 -6.22 5.83 -28.60
C LYS A 128 -4.94 5.27 -29.23
N HIS A 129 -3.89 6.07 -29.28
CA HIS A 129 -2.62 5.70 -29.92
C HIS A 129 -1.89 4.54 -29.24
N TRP A 130 -2.26 4.21 -28.00
CA TRP A 130 -1.73 3.06 -27.25
C TRP A 130 -2.59 1.80 -27.39
N ASN A 131 -3.77 1.89 -28.01
CA ASN A 131 -4.67 0.74 -28.12
C ASN A 131 -4.30 -0.17 -29.29
N THR A 132 -4.53 -1.47 -29.10
CA THR A 132 -4.38 -2.46 -30.18
C THR A 132 -5.73 -2.74 -30.85
N ALA A 133 -5.70 -3.49 -31.95
CA ALA A 133 -6.91 -3.98 -32.61
C ALA A 133 -7.75 -4.93 -31.73
N ASN A 134 -7.17 -5.49 -30.67
CA ASN A 134 -7.84 -6.41 -29.74
C ASN A 134 -8.53 -5.68 -28.57
N CYS A 135 -8.44 -4.35 -28.52
CA CYS A 135 -9.07 -3.54 -27.48
C CYS A 135 -10.60 -3.62 -27.59
N VAL A 136 -11.26 -3.89 -26.46
CA VAL A 136 -12.72 -3.92 -26.38
C VAL A 136 -13.24 -2.77 -25.51
N ASP A 137 -14.13 -1.96 -26.10
CA ASP A 137 -14.85 -0.90 -25.40
C ASP A 137 -16.09 -1.50 -24.72
N LEU A 138 -16.04 -1.50 -23.40
CA LEU A 138 -17.02 -2.13 -22.53
C LEU A 138 -18.34 -1.35 -22.44
N SER A 139 -18.34 -0.08 -22.87
CA SER A 139 -19.54 0.76 -22.86
C SER A 139 -20.49 0.48 -24.04
N ASN A 140 -19.96 -0.09 -25.14
CA ASN A 140 -20.67 -0.29 -26.41
C ASN A 140 -20.77 -1.77 -26.84
N ALA A 141 -20.22 -2.71 -26.06
CA ALA A 141 -20.20 -4.12 -26.42
C ALA A 141 -21.55 -4.81 -26.16
N ASN A 142 -22.32 -5.02 -27.23
CA ASN A 142 -23.50 -5.90 -27.25
C ASN A 142 -23.08 -7.35 -27.57
N ILE A 143 -22.11 -7.97 -26.86
CA ILE A 143 -21.71 -9.36 -27.16
C ILE A 143 -21.34 -10.16 -25.89
N THR A 144 -21.79 -11.41 -25.90
CA THR A 144 -21.82 -12.43 -24.84
C THR A 144 -20.49 -13.04 -24.39
N VAL A 145 -19.33 -12.82 -25.03
CA VAL A 145 -18.01 -13.23 -24.50
C VAL A 145 -16.94 -12.34 -25.12
N ILE A 146 -16.11 -11.69 -24.30
CA ILE A 146 -15.01 -10.83 -24.75
C ILE A 146 -13.77 -11.69 -25.06
N ASN A 147 -13.44 -11.87 -26.34
CA ASN A 147 -12.15 -12.41 -26.80
C ASN A 147 -11.16 -11.27 -27.08
N GLY A 148 -10.82 -10.48 -26.06
CA GLY A 148 -9.94 -9.31 -26.18
C GLY A 148 -9.53 -8.71 -24.84
N THR A 149 -8.71 -7.67 -24.88
CA THR A 149 -8.23 -6.92 -23.71
C THR A 149 -9.12 -5.71 -23.45
N SER A 150 -9.35 -5.37 -22.18
CA SER A 150 -10.17 -4.20 -21.84
C SER A 150 -9.41 -2.90 -22.13
N SER A 151 -10.15 -1.83 -22.42
CA SER A 151 -9.56 -0.49 -22.61
C SER A 151 -8.77 0.00 -21.38
N ALA A 152 -9.16 -0.43 -20.18
CA ALA A 152 -8.43 -0.15 -18.94
C ALA A 152 -7.14 -0.95 -18.79
N ASP A 153 -7.14 -2.22 -19.20
CA ASP A 153 -5.95 -3.06 -19.20
C ASP A 153 -4.89 -2.47 -20.13
N GLU A 154 -5.25 -2.17 -21.38
CA GLU A 154 -4.31 -1.58 -22.35
C GLU A 154 -3.84 -0.18 -21.94
N PHE A 155 -4.70 0.61 -21.28
CA PHE A 155 -4.27 1.90 -20.74
C PHE A 155 -3.16 1.72 -19.69
N PHE A 156 -3.29 0.74 -18.79
CA PHE A 156 -2.24 0.50 -17.80
C PHE A 156 -0.98 -0.13 -18.42
N THR A 157 -1.14 -1.20 -19.20
CA THR A 157 -0.01 -1.99 -19.73
C THR A 157 0.74 -1.25 -20.84
N HIS A 158 0.04 -0.67 -21.82
CA HIS A 158 0.67 -0.03 -22.98
C HIS A 158 0.96 1.45 -22.78
N PHE A 159 0.11 2.19 -22.04
CA PHE A 159 0.34 3.62 -21.81
C PHE A 159 1.04 3.90 -20.48
N VAL A 160 0.54 3.47 -19.33
CA VAL A 160 1.17 3.82 -18.04
C VAL A 160 2.52 3.13 -17.85
N LEU A 161 2.59 1.81 -18.06
CA LEU A 161 3.80 1.02 -17.90
C LEU A 161 4.68 0.98 -19.15
N ARG A 162 4.08 1.07 -20.35
CA ARG A 162 4.75 0.77 -21.63
C ARG A 162 5.46 -0.59 -21.60
N GLN A 163 4.78 -1.57 -20.99
CA GLN A 163 5.35 -2.84 -20.57
C GLN A 163 6.11 -3.54 -21.70
N SER A 164 7.32 -4.02 -21.39
CA SER A 164 8.10 -4.85 -22.31
C SER A 164 7.78 -6.33 -22.14
N ASP A 165 8.17 -7.15 -23.13
CA ASP A 165 7.94 -8.60 -23.11
C ASP A 165 8.68 -9.32 -21.98
N GLY A 166 9.73 -8.69 -21.43
CA GLY A 166 10.47 -9.23 -20.31
C GLY A 166 11.60 -8.33 -19.84
N PHE A 167 12.34 -8.80 -18.83
CA PHE A 167 13.45 -8.06 -18.22
C PHE A 167 14.61 -7.77 -19.20
N HIS A 168 14.75 -8.57 -20.26
CA HIS A 168 15.78 -8.39 -21.29
C HIS A 168 15.60 -7.10 -22.11
N ASP A 169 14.37 -6.63 -22.30
CA ASP A 169 14.07 -5.32 -22.89
C ASP A 169 13.67 -4.36 -21.78
N PHE A 170 14.63 -3.87 -21.01
CA PHE A 170 14.35 -2.96 -19.90
C PHE A 170 13.80 -1.60 -20.38
N GLY A 171 14.23 -1.17 -21.57
CA GLY A 171 13.76 0.04 -22.22
C GLY A 171 14.14 1.34 -21.51
N THR A 172 13.52 2.44 -21.94
CA THR A 172 13.74 3.79 -21.41
C THR A 172 12.64 4.22 -20.44
N PRO A 173 12.95 5.10 -19.47
CA PRO A 173 11.96 5.55 -18.49
C PRO A 173 10.88 6.42 -19.14
N ALA A 174 9.64 6.25 -18.68
CA ALA A 174 8.51 7.05 -19.14
C ALA A 174 8.54 8.46 -18.51
N TRP A 175 8.73 9.50 -19.32
CA TRP A 175 8.92 10.87 -18.85
C TRP A 175 7.74 11.39 -18.01
N TYR A 176 6.50 11.08 -18.36
CA TYR A 176 5.31 11.50 -17.61
C TYR A 176 5.22 10.81 -16.25
N THR A 177 5.63 9.53 -16.16
CA THR A 177 5.72 8.81 -14.90
C THR A 177 6.84 9.36 -14.03
N ILE A 178 7.99 9.74 -14.61
CA ILE A 178 9.07 10.43 -13.88
C ILE A 178 8.57 11.76 -13.27
N LEU A 179 7.79 12.55 -14.02
CA LEU A 179 7.22 13.80 -13.50
C LEU A 179 6.24 13.54 -12.34
N CYS A 180 5.39 12.52 -12.46
CA CYS A 180 4.50 12.14 -11.36
C CYS A 180 5.28 11.62 -10.14
N LEU A 181 6.37 10.87 -10.36
CA LEU A 181 7.25 10.38 -9.32
C LEU A 181 7.99 11.52 -8.61
N LEU A 182 8.46 12.53 -9.35
CA LEU A 182 9.02 13.75 -8.80
C LEU A 182 7.97 14.50 -7.96
N GLY A 183 6.75 14.64 -8.48
CA GLY A 183 5.63 15.24 -7.76
C GLY A 183 5.33 14.50 -6.45
N ALA A 184 5.29 13.17 -6.47
CA ALA A 184 5.08 12.34 -5.29
C ALA A 184 6.19 12.55 -4.24
N TRP A 185 7.47 12.57 -4.64
CA TRP A 185 8.59 12.83 -3.72
C TRP A 185 8.59 14.27 -3.17
N ILE A 186 8.16 15.27 -3.95
CA ILE A 186 7.97 16.64 -3.48
C ILE A 186 6.88 16.68 -2.40
N ILE A 187 5.73 16.02 -2.63
CA ILE A 187 4.65 15.94 -1.63
C ILE A 187 5.15 15.30 -0.34
N VAL A 188 5.85 14.15 -0.44
CA VAL A 188 6.45 13.48 0.72
C VAL A 188 7.39 14.42 1.47
N ALA A 189 8.33 15.07 0.77
CA ALA A 189 9.29 15.99 1.37
C ALA A 189 8.61 17.15 2.13
N LEU A 190 7.58 17.76 1.53
CA LEU A 190 6.80 18.83 2.16
C LEU A 190 6.05 18.35 3.40
N CYS A 191 5.49 17.15 3.38
CA CYS A 191 4.76 16.58 4.50
C CYS A 191 5.68 16.22 5.70
N ILE A 192 6.91 15.78 5.44
CA ILE A 192 7.82 15.31 6.50
C ILE A 192 8.87 16.35 6.97
N HIS A 193 9.01 17.49 6.27
CA HIS A 193 10.05 18.50 6.57
C HIS A 193 10.04 19.00 8.04
N ARG A 194 8.87 19.04 8.68
CA ARG A 194 8.65 19.45 10.09
C ARG A 194 8.58 18.27 11.07
N GLY A 195 8.81 17.06 10.59
CA GLY A 195 8.80 15.81 11.37
C GLY A 195 7.45 15.48 11.98
N PHE A 196 7.48 14.74 13.09
CA PHE A 196 6.31 14.07 13.67
C PHE A 196 5.14 15.02 14.02
N LYS A 197 5.39 16.31 14.26
CA LYS A 197 4.31 17.28 14.52
C LYS A 197 3.42 17.51 13.30
N LEU A 198 4.00 17.60 12.10
CA LEU A 198 3.22 17.76 10.87
C LEU A 198 2.61 16.42 10.47
N VAL A 199 3.41 15.34 10.51
CA VAL A 199 2.95 13.99 10.16
C VAL A 199 1.78 13.56 11.05
N GLY A 200 1.84 13.78 12.37
CA GLY A 200 0.74 13.47 13.28
C GLY A 200 -0.53 14.29 13.05
N ARG A 201 -0.44 15.51 12.50
CA ARG A 201 -1.63 16.28 12.08
C ARG A 201 -2.20 15.76 10.77
N LEU A 202 -1.33 15.43 9.83
CA LEU A 202 -1.72 14.80 8.56
C LEU A 202 -2.32 13.41 8.78
N ALA A 203 -1.98 12.73 9.87
CA ALA A 203 -2.54 11.44 10.27
C ALA A 203 -4.07 11.47 10.41
N TYR A 204 -4.66 12.59 10.86
CA TYR A 204 -6.12 12.72 10.95
C TYR A 204 -6.80 12.60 9.58
N ILE A 205 -6.17 13.13 8.52
CA ILE A 205 -6.70 13.02 7.15
C ILE A 205 -6.33 11.66 6.57
N THR A 206 -5.05 11.28 6.67
CA THR A 206 -4.51 10.07 6.04
C THR A 206 -5.07 8.79 6.62
N ALA A 207 -5.41 8.75 7.90
CA ALA A 207 -6.09 7.62 8.50
C ALA A 207 -7.59 7.62 8.22
N LEU A 208 -8.31 8.75 8.34
CA LEU A 208 -9.78 8.74 8.34
C LEU A 208 -10.42 8.83 6.95
N PHE A 209 -9.86 9.65 6.06
CA PHE A 209 -10.42 9.91 4.72
C PHE A 209 -10.62 8.61 3.90
N PRO A 210 -9.67 7.64 3.92
CA PRO A 210 -9.85 6.39 3.20
C PRO A 210 -11.10 5.60 3.57
N TYR A 211 -11.49 5.58 4.85
CA TYR A 211 -12.67 4.84 5.30
C TYR A 211 -13.96 5.44 4.74
N ILE A 212 -14.02 6.77 4.60
CA ILE A 212 -15.18 7.46 4.00
C ILE A 212 -15.35 7.01 2.55
N ILE A 213 -14.26 6.97 1.79
CA ILE A 213 -14.27 6.57 0.38
C ILE A 213 -14.55 5.07 0.23
N LEU A 214 -13.91 4.21 1.03
CA LEU A 214 -14.17 2.76 1.02
C LEU A 214 -15.63 2.44 1.35
N LEU A 215 -16.23 3.15 2.31
CA LEU A 215 -17.65 2.99 2.66
C LEU A 215 -18.55 3.47 1.52
N ALA A 216 -18.28 4.63 0.94
CA ALA A 216 -19.04 5.14 -0.20
C ALA A 216 -18.98 4.19 -1.41
N LEU A 217 -17.79 3.66 -1.71
CA LEU A 217 -17.59 2.67 -2.76
C LEU A 217 -18.31 1.36 -2.45
N LEU A 218 -18.24 0.87 -1.22
CA LEU A 218 -18.95 -0.36 -0.83
C LEU A 218 -20.46 -0.21 -0.98
N ILE A 219 -21.04 0.90 -0.50
CA ILE A 219 -22.47 1.17 -0.66
C ILE A 219 -22.81 1.23 -2.14
N ARG A 220 -22.02 1.95 -2.94
CA ARG A 220 -22.26 2.09 -4.38
C ARG A 220 -22.18 0.77 -5.11
N THR A 221 -21.15 -0.04 -4.87
CA THR A 221 -20.93 -1.31 -5.56
C THR A 221 -21.93 -2.37 -5.11
N SER A 222 -22.35 -2.36 -3.85
CA SER A 222 -23.38 -3.28 -3.34
C SER A 222 -24.76 -3.04 -3.94
N LEU A 223 -25.02 -1.83 -4.46
CA LEU A 223 -26.25 -1.51 -5.19
C LEU A 223 -26.20 -1.95 -6.66
N LEU A 224 -25.05 -2.43 -7.16
CA LEU A 224 -24.90 -2.89 -8.53
C LEU A 224 -25.16 -4.39 -8.65
N ASP A 225 -25.74 -4.79 -9.79
CA ASP A 225 -26.02 -6.19 -10.08
C ASP A 225 -24.74 -7.03 -10.12
N GLY A 226 -24.76 -8.22 -9.50
CA GLY A 226 -23.62 -9.14 -9.47
C GLY A 226 -22.66 -8.96 -8.29
N ALA A 227 -22.80 -7.92 -7.47
CA ALA A 227 -21.97 -7.72 -6.28
C ALA A 227 -22.01 -8.92 -5.31
N GLY A 228 -23.19 -9.54 -5.16
CA GLY A 228 -23.40 -10.73 -4.33
C GLY A 228 -22.58 -11.95 -4.78
N LEU A 229 -22.32 -12.09 -6.08
CA LEU A 229 -21.49 -13.19 -6.60
C LEU A 229 -20.04 -13.05 -6.12
N GLY A 230 -19.52 -11.82 -6.19
CA GLY A 230 -18.19 -11.47 -5.71
C GLY A 230 -18.02 -11.72 -4.21
N ILE A 231 -18.97 -11.23 -3.41
CA ILE A 231 -18.96 -11.42 -1.95
C ILE A 231 -19.10 -12.90 -1.60
N ARG A 232 -19.93 -13.66 -2.34
CA ARG A 232 -20.03 -15.11 -2.15
C ARG A 232 -18.70 -15.79 -2.41
N TYR A 233 -18.00 -15.44 -3.48
CA TYR A 233 -16.67 -15.98 -3.75
C TYR A 233 -15.68 -15.62 -2.63
N TYR A 234 -15.69 -14.37 -2.17
CA TYR A 234 -14.83 -13.90 -1.08
C TYR A 234 -14.98 -14.73 0.20
N LEU A 235 -16.22 -15.07 0.56
CA LEU A 235 -16.53 -15.76 1.81
C LEU A 235 -16.56 -17.29 1.70
N THR A 236 -16.68 -17.85 0.50
CA THR A 236 -16.73 -19.31 0.32
C THR A 236 -15.33 -19.88 0.61
N PRO A 237 -15.18 -20.75 1.62
CA PRO A 237 -13.87 -21.29 1.99
C PRO A 237 -13.51 -22.50 1.13
N ASP A 238 -12.34 -22.48 0.50
CA ASP A 238 -11.70 -23.67 -0.06
C ASP A 238 -10.71 -24.26 0.95
N TRP A 239 -11.18 -25.25 1.71
CA TRP A 239 -10.40 -25.90 2.77
C TRP A 239 -9.17 -26.65 2.25
N SER A 240 -9.15 -27.03 0.96
CA SER A 240 -8.01 -27.75 0.38
C SER A 240 -6.74 -26.89 0.32
N LYS A 241 -6.90 -25.56 0.31
CA LYS A 241 -5.79 -24.60 0.24
C LYS A 241 -5.12 -24.35 1.58
N VAL A 242 -5.81 -24.55 2.71
CA VAL A 242 -5.29 -24.21 4.05
C VAL A 242 -4.08 -25.07 4.43
N SER A 243 -4.00 -26.31 3.92
CA SER A 243 -2.86 -27.20 4.15
C SER A 243 -1.62 -26.82 3.33
N ASP A 244 -1.74 -25.93 2.34
CA ASP A 244 -0.61 -25.50 1.52
C ASP A 244 0.27 -24.50 2.28
N PHE A 245 1.57 -24.79 2.40
CA PHE A 245 2.54 -23.90 3.03
C PHE A 245 2.58 -22.51 2.37
N GLN A 246 2.35 -22.43 1.05
CA GLN A 246 2.34 -21.14 0.35
C GLN A 246 1.27 -20.19 0.91
N VAL A 247 0.13 -20.72 1.35
CA VAL A 247 -0.97 -19.92 1.93
C VAL A 247 -0.53 -19.28 3.24
N TRP A 248 0.16 -20.02 4.10
CA TRP A 248 0.70 -19.49 5.37
C TRP A 248 1.84 -18.51 5.16
N ARG A 249 2.73 -18.78 4.20
CA ARG A 249 3.82 -17.86 3.82
C ARG A 249 3.27 -16.54 3.29
N ASP A 250 2.29 -16.60 2.38
CA ASP A 250 1.66 -15.42 1.79
C ASP A 250 0.87 -14.63 2.86
N ALA A 251 0.19 -15.33 3.78
CA ALA A 251 -0.47 -14.71 4.94
C ALA A 251 0.54 -14.01 5.86
N ALA A 252 1.65 -14.66 6.21
CA ALA A 252 2.69 -14.06 7.04
C ALA A 252 3.27 -12.81 6.38
N GLY A 253 3.65 -12.89 5.11
CA GLY A 253 4.14 -11.73 4.36
C GLY A 253 3.14 -10.58 4.32
N GLN A 254 1.84 -10.86 4.23
CA GLN A 254 0.81 -9.84 4.34
C GLN A 254 0.76 -9.21 5.74
N VAL A 255 0.81 -9.99 6.82
CA VAL A 255 0.78 -9.47 8.20
C VAL A 255 1.98 -8.54 8.46
N PHE A 256 3.20 -9.00 8.15
CA PHE A 256 4.42 -8.22 8.34
C PHE A 256 4.40 -6.92 7.53
N PHE A 257 4.05 -7.01 6.24
CA PHE A 257 4.04 -5.85 5.37
C PHE A 257 2.91 -4.87 5.70
N SER A 258 1.73 -5.36 6.09
CA SER A 258 0.58 -4.52 6.46
C SER A 258 0.83 -3.81 7.78
N LEU A 259 1.25 -4.52 8.83
CA LEU A 259 1.50 -3.89 10.12
C LEU A 259 2.75 -2.99 10.12
N GLY A 260 3.61 -3.07 9.11
CA GLY A 260 4.86 -2.31 9.09
C GLY A 260 5.85 -2.77 10.16
N VAL A 261 5.72 -4.00 10.65
CA VAL A 261 6.68 -4.66 11.55
C VAL A 261 7.94 -5.00 10.76
N GLY A 262 9.12 -4.79 11.34
CA GLY A 262 10.42 -4.98 10.72
C GLY A 262 10.93 -3.78 9.93
N PHE A 263 10.17 -2.68 9.84
CA PHE A 263 10.59 -1.44 9.14
C PHE A 263 11.23 -0.41 10.07
N GLY A 264 11.03 -0.54 11.38
CA GLY A 264 11.60 0.35 12.40
C GLY A 264 10.88 1.70 12.53
N SER A 265 9.85 1.96 11.72
CA SER A 265 9.01 3.16 11.86
C SER A 265 8.23 3.13 13.17
N LEU A 266 7.79 1.95 13.65
CA LEU A 266 7.12 1.77 14.93
C LEU A 266 8.05 2.09 16.11
N VAL A 267 9.28 1.58 16.08
CA VAL A 267 10.33 1.92 17.06
C VAL A 267 10.61 3.43 17.04
N ALA A 268 10.74 4.03 15.86
CA ALA A 268 11.00 5.46 15.73
C ALA A 268 9.86 6.32 16.26
N TYR A 269 8.61 6.01 15.93
CA TYR A 269 7.44 6.77 16.40
C TYR A 269 7.22 6.63 17.90
N SER A 270 7.35 5.42 18.44
CA SER A 270 7.21 5.18 19.87
C SER A 270 8.34 5.80 20.69
N SER A 271 9.53 6.04 20.12
CA SER A 271 10.64 6.72 20.80
C SER A 271 10.36 8.15 21.24
N ALA A 272 9.35 8.78 20.63
CA ALA A 272 8.89 10.12 21.01
C ALA A 272 7.71 10.12 21.99
N ASN A 273 7.23 8.94 22.41
CA ASN A 273 6.09 8.78 23.31
C ASN A 273 6.50 8.95 24.79
N ASP A 274 5.56 9.35 25.64
CA ASP A 274 5.79 9.46 27.08
C ASP A 274 5.99 8.07 27.71
N PHE A 275 6.99 7.90 28.57
CA PHE A 275 7.35 6.59 29.16
C PHE A 275 6.19 5.90 29.90
N HIS A 276 5.32 6.66 30.55
CA HIS A 276 4.17 6.13 31.31
C HIS A 276 2.87 6.04 30.50
N ASN A 277 2.90 6.32 29.19
CA ASN A 277 1.71 6.16 28.35
C ASN A 277 1.41 4.66 28.19
N ASN A 278 0.17 4.24 28.45
CA ASN A 278 -0.27 2.87 28.23
C ASN A 278 -0.62 2.65 26.76
N TYR A 279 0.28 2.00 26.03
CA TYR A 279 0.16 1.70 24.60
C TYR A 279 -0.32 0.28 24.31
N PHE A 280 -0.57 -0.57 25.31
CA PHE A 280 -1.06 -1.94 25.07
C PHE A 280 -2.44 -1.94 24.41
N ILE A 281 -3.39 -1.17 24.96
CA ILE A 281 -4.73 -1.02 24.38
C ILE A 281 -4.63 -0.34 23.01
N GLN A 282 -3.75 0.66 22.87
CA GLN A 282 -3.54 1.37 21.60
C GLN A 282 -3.02 0.42 20.51
N CYS A 283 -2.09 -0.47 20.86
CA CYS A 283 -1.56 -1.52 20.00
C CYS A 283 -2.67 -2.46 19.52
N ILE A 284 -3.52 -2.96 20.43
CA ILE A 284 -4.65 -3.82 20.08
C ILE A 284 -5.59 -3.10 19.11
N ILE A 285 -5.92 -1.84 19.38
CA ILE A 285 -6.80 -1.04 18.51
C ILE A 285 -6.19 -0.89 17.11
N VAL A 286 -4.91 -0.51 17.00
CA VAL A 286 -4.28 -0.31 15.69
C VAL A 286 -4.21 -1.60 14.89
N VAL A 287 -3.78 -2.69 15.53
CA VAL A 287 -3.66 -4.01 14.88
C VAL A 287 -5.03 -4.53 14.43
N ALA A 288 -6.06 -4.36 15.26
CA ALA A 288 -7.43 -4.71 14.91
C ALA A 288 -7.96 -3.83 13.75
N CYS A 289 -7.72 -2.51 13.80
CA CYS A 289 -8.10 -1.60 12.73
C CYS A 289 -7.44 -1.99 11.40
N ASP A 290 -6.15 -2.28 11.37
CA ASP A 290 -5.43 -2.69 10.17
C ASP A 290 -6.02 -3.98 9.57
N CYS A 291 -6.20 -5.02 10.39
CA CYS A 291 -6.81 -6.28 10.01
C CYS A 291 -8.23 -6.10 9.45
N LEU A 292 -9.08 -5.38 10.18
CA LEU A 292 -10.47 -5.11 9.77
C LEU A 292 -10.53 -4.24 8.52
N THR A 293 -9.57 -3.34 8.30
CA THR A 293 -9.52 -2.53 7.08
C THR A 293 -9.22 -3.38 5.86
N GLY A 294 -8.30 -4.35 5.97
CA GLY A 294 -8.06 -5.32 4.90
C GLY A 294 -9.33 -6.08 4.54
N ILE A 295 -10.04 -6.60 5.55
CA ILE A 295 -11.29 -7.34 5.35
C ILE A 295 -12.38 -6.47 4.74
N PHE A 296 -12.53 -5.23 5.22
CA PHE A 296 -13.50 -4.26 4.73
C PHE A 296 -13.21 -3.87 3.27
N ALA A 297 -11.95 -3.58 2.93
CA ALA A 297 -11.54 -3.36 1.55
C ALA A 297 -11.74 -4.60 0.67
N GLY A 298 -11.60 -5.80 1.23
CA GLY A 298 -11.96 -7.07 0.59
C GLY A 298 -13.41 -7.08 0.13
N PHE A 299 -14.37 -6.74 0.98
CA PHE A 299 -15.78 -6.64 0.57
C PHE A 299 -15.96 -5.66 -0.61
N THR A 300 -15.34 -4.48 -0.54
CA THR A 300 -15.43 -3.48 -1.63
C THR A 300 -14.83 -4.00 -2.94
N VAL A 301 -13.64 -4.63 -2.88
CA VAL A 301 -12.98 -5.23 -4.05
C VAL A 301 -13.84 -6.32 -4.66
N PHE A 302 -14.24 -7.30 -3.86
CA PHE A 302 -14.94 -8.46 -4.38
C PHE A 302 -16.33 -8.10 -4.89
N ALA A 303 -17.05 -7.18 -4.24
CA ALA A 303 -18.29 -6.64 -4.80
C ALA A 303 -18.06 -6.00 -6.18
N THR A 304 -16.98 -5.25 -6.34
CA THR A 304 -16.59 -4.62 -7.62
C THR A 304 -16.26 -5.67 -8.69
N ILE A 305 -15.48 -6.70 -8.33
CA ILE A 305 -15.15 -7.82 -9.23
C ILE A 305 -16.41 -8.59 -9.63
N GLY A 306 -17.33 -8.85 -8.70
CA GLY A 306 -18.57 -9.58 -8.96
C GLY A 306 -19.47 -8.85 -9.96
N PHE A 307 -19.62 -7.54 -9.79
CA PHE A 307 -20.29 -6.67 -10.78
C PHE A 307 -19.63 -6.77 -12.16
N LEU A 308 -18.30 -6.68 -12.20
CA LEU A 308 -17.54 -6.77 -13.44
C LEU A 308 -17.68 -8.14 -14.11
N ALA A 309 -17.66 -9.22 -13.33
CA ALA A 309 -17.78 -10.60 -13.82
C ALA A 309 -19.15 -10.85 -14.48
N VAL A 310 -20.24 -10.39 -13.86
CA VAL A 310 -21.60 -10.52 -14.42
C VAL A 310 -21.74 -9.71 -15.70
N LYS A 311 -21.21 -8.48 -15.74
CA LYS A 311 -21.30 -7.65 -16.94
C LYS A 311 -20.42 -8.13 -18.09
N LEU A 312 -19.22 -8.63 -17.81
CA LEU A 312 -18.16 -8.71 -18.81
C LEU A 312 -17.55 -10.10 -19.04
N ARG A 313 -17.73 -11.05 -18.11
CA ARG A 313 -17.01 -12.34 -18.14
C ARG A 313 -17.89 -13.55 -17.89
N ASP A 314 -19.15 -13.50 -18.34
CA ASP A 314 -20.11 -14.61 -18.21
C ASP A 314 -20.29 -15.10 -16.76
N GLY A 315 -20.14 -14.18 -15.79
CA GLY A 315 -20.20 -14.50 -14.36
C GLY A 315 -18.97 -15.23 -13.80
N ASP A 316 -17.92 -15.46 -14.59
CA ASP A 316 -16.70 -16.11 -14.11
C ASP A 316 -15.74 -15.11 -13.44
N ILE A 317 -15.82 -15.06 -12.11
CA ILE A 317 -14.94 -14.24 -11.27
C ILE A 317 -13.47 -14.62 -11.46
N THR A 318 -13.17 -15.88 -11.81
CA THR A 318 -11.78 -16.33 -11.88
C THR A 318 -11.00 -15.70 -13.02
N LYS A 319 -11.72 -15.30 -14.07
CA LYS A 319 -11.17 -14.55 -15.20
C LYS A 319 -11.06 -13.05 -14.92
N ALA A 320 -11.73 -12.54 -13.89
CA ALA A 320 -11.81 -11.10 -13.60
C ALA A 320 -10.73 -10.60 -12.62
N ALA A 321 -10.09 -11.48 -11.85
CA ALA A 321 -9.12 -11.08 -10.85
C ALA A 321 -7.70 -10.98 -11.43
N ILE A 322 -7.17 -9.76 -11.53
CA ILE A 322 -5.78 -9.47 -11.91
C ILE A 322 -4.95 -9.29 -10.63
N GLY A 323 -3.75 -9.87 -10.62
CA GLY A 323 -2.84 -9.78 -9.48
C GLY A 323 -2.07 -8.47 -9.35
N GLY A 324 -1.65 -8.17 -8.12
CA GLY A 324 -0.77 -7.03 -7.82
C GLY A 324 -1.41 -5.66 -8.08
N PRO A 325 -0.65 -4.67 -8.58
CA PRO A 325 -1.16 -3.33 -8.87
C PRO A 325 -2.32 -3.31 -9.87
N GLY A 326 -2.47 -4.34 -10.72
CA GLY A 326 -3.53 -4.43 -11.72
C GLY A 326 -4.93 -4.38 -11.11
N LEU A 327 -5.11 -4.86 -9.87
CA LEU A 327 -6.41 -4.75 -9.22
C LEU A 327 -6.83 -3.27 -9.02
N ALA A 328 -5.88 -2.42 -8.61
CA ALA A 328 -6.13 -1.00 -8.37
C ALA A 328 -6.09 -0.13 -9.62
N PHE A 329 -5.27 -0.51 -10.61
CA PHE A 329 -5.03 0.31 -11.80
C PHE A 329 -5.70 -0.22 -13.08
N ILE A 330 -6.33 -1.40 -13.04
CA ILE A 330 -7.08 -1.98 -14.16
C ILE A 330 -8.52 -2.24 -13.74
N ILE A 331 -8.73 -3.13 -12.76
CA ILE A 331 -10.07 -3.62 -12.39
C ILE A 331 -10.95 -2.51 -11.80
N TYR A 332 -10.43 -1.73 -10.85
CA TYR A 332 -11.18 -0.61 -10.28
C TYR A 332 -11.51 0.48 -11.32
N PRO A 333 -10.54 0.96 -12.13
CA PRO A 333 -10.81 1.94 -13.18
C PRO A 333 -11.82 1.44 -14.21
N GLU A 334 -11.73 0.16 -14.58
CA GLU A 334 -12.68 -0.52 -15.47
C GLU A 334 -14.10 -0.50 -14.87
N ALA A 335 -14.25 -0.91 -13.61
CA ALA A 335 -15.55 -0.92 -12.94
C ALA A 335 -16.11 0.49 -12.72
N ILE A 336 -15.28 1.47 -12.36
CA ILE A 336 -15.68 2.87 -12.17
C ILE A 336 -16.16 3.47 -13.49
N SER A 337 -15.53 3.14 -14.62
CA SER A 337 -15.99 3.59 -15.95
C SER A 337 -17.41 3.15 -16.30
N GLN A 338 -17.89 2.07 -15.69
CA GLN A 338 -19.24 1.52 -15.88
C GLN A 338 -20.30 2.15 -14.95
N MET A 339 -19.89 3.02 -14.03
CA MET A 339 -20.79 3.71 -13.10
C MET A 339 -21.21 5.08 -13.67
N SER A 340 -22.42 5.54 -13.33
CA SER A 340 -22.77 6.95 -13.55
C SER A 340 -21.81 7.86 -12.78
N ASP A 341 -21.48 9.02 -13.36
CA ASP A 341 -20.55 10.00 -12.79
C ASP A 341 -19.13 9.44 -12.54
N SER A 342 -18.68 8.55 -13.43
CA SER A 342 -17.41 7.83 -13.33
C SER A 342 -16.19 8.72 -13.04
N SER A 343 -16.11 9.92 -13.61
CA SER A 343 -15.01 10.86 -13.32
C SER A 343 -14.95 11.27 -11.85
N VAL A 344 -16.09 11.49 -11.19
CA VAL A 344 -16.13 11.88 -9.76
C VAL A 344 -15.64 10.74 -8.88
N PHE A 345 -16.13 9.53 -9.12
CA PHE A 345 -15.68 8.34 -8.40
C PHE A 345 -14.20 8.05 -8.63
N ALA A 346 -13.69 8.24 -9.85
CA ALA A 346 -12.28 8.07 -10.16
C ALA A 346 -11.40 9.08 -9.39
N VAL A 347 -11.78 10.36 -9.36
CA VAL A 347 -11.06 11.39 -8.59
C VAL A 347 -10.95 10.99 -7.12
N PHE A 348 -12.06 10.60 -6.48
CA PHE A 348 -12.04 10.21 -5.07
C PHE A 348 -11.29 8.89 -4.80
N PHE A 349 -11.41 7.90 -5.68
CA PHE A 349 -10.71 6.63 -5.57
C PHE A 349 -9.19 6.82 -5.66
N PHE A 350 -8.70 7.54 -6.67
CA PHE A 350 -7.26 7.78 -6.82
C PHE A 350 -6.71 8.74 -5.76
N LEU A 351 -7.51 9.73 -5.32
CA LEU A 351 -7.15 10.55 -4.17
C LEU A 351 -7.02 9.71 -2.90
N MET A 352 -7.92 8.75 -2.66
CA MET A 352 -7.82 7.80 -1.57
C MET A 352 -6.51 6.99 -1.66
N LEU A 353 -6.17 6.43 -2.83
CA LEU A 353 -4.92 5.68 -3.00
C LEU A 353 -3.69 6.54 -2.70
N ILE A 354 -3.66 7.80 -3.15
CA ILE A 354 -2.56 8.73 -2.83
C ILE A 354 -2.49 8.95 -1.32
N ILE A 355 -3.62 9.21 -0.66
CA ILE A 355 -3.67 9.51 0.78
C ILE A 355 -3.23 8.30 1.62
N ILE A 356 -3.71 7.10 1.32
CA ILE A 356 -3.28 5.85 1.97
C ILE A 356 -1.78 5.63 1.75
N GLY A 357 -1.32 5.77 0.50
CA GLY A 357 0.10 5.60 0.17
C GLY A 357 0.99 6.58 0.92
N LEU A 358 0.59 7.86 1.00
CA LEU A 358 1.34 8.88 1.73
C LEU A 358 1.46 8.55 3.22
N GLY A 359 0.40 8.03 3.85
CA GLY A 359 0.41 7.62 5.26
C GLY A 359 1.57 6.68 5.60
N SER A 360 1.68 5.55 4.89
CA SER A 360 2.77 4.58 5.08
C SER A 360 4.12 5.14 4.62
N GLN A 361 4.15 5.92 3.53
CA GLN A 361 5.39 6.50 2.98
C GLN A 361 6.04 7.49 3.94
N PHE A 362 5.25 8.21 4.74
CA PHE A 362 5.78 9.10 5.79
C PHE A 362 6.58 8.31 6.82
N GLY A 363 6.08 7.17 7.30
CA GLY A 363 6.77 6.32 8.28
C GLY A 363 8.09 5.76 7.76
N GLY A 364 8.07 5.18 6.56
CA GLY A 364 9.28 4.63 5.93
C GLY A 364 10.34 5.70 5.64
N THR A 365 9.94 6.91 5.26
CA THR A 365 10.91 7.98 4.97
C THR A 365 11.43 8.61 6.27
N ASP A 366 10.55 8.82 7.26
CA ASP A 366 10.92 9.43 8.53
C ASP A 366 11.90 8.57 9.32
N VAL A 367 11.81 7.24 9.28
CA VAL A 367 12.76 6.36 9.99
C VAL A 367 14.18 6.50 9.42
N VAL A 368 14.33 6.60 8.10
CA VAL A 368 15.63 6.82 7.43
C VAL A 368 16.18 8.21 7.78
N VAL A 369 15.35 9.25 7.70
CA VAL A 369 15.74 10.63 8.05
C VAL A 369 16.14 10.72 9.52
N ALA A 370 15.37 10.11 10.42
CA ALA A 370 15.66 10.10 11.85
C ALA A 370 16.97 9.37 12.16
N ALA A 371 17.25 8.25 11.49
CA ALA A 371 18.51 7.54 11.64
C ALA A 371 19.71 8.39 11.21
N ILE A 372 19.64 9.09 10.07
CA ILE A 372 20.72 9.98 9.61
C ILE A 372 20.96 11.11 10.61
N LEU A 373 19.89 11.80 11.05
CA LEU A 373 19.98 12.87 12.04
C LEU A 373 20.51 12.39 13.40
N GLN A 374 20.33 11.11 13.72
CA GLN A 374 20.85 10.53 14.95
C GLN A 374 22.38 10.43 14.92
N TYR A 375 22.99 10.18 13.75
CA TYR A 375 24.46 10.16 13.57
C TYR A 375 25.04 11.53 13.23
N PHE A 376 24.27 12.40 12.57
CA PHE A 376 24.68 13.75 12.16
C PHE A 376 23.72 14.80 12.74
N PRO A 377 23.78 15.07 14.05
CA PRO A 377 22.81 15.92 14.75
C PRO A 377 22.87 17.40 14.35
N ASP A 378 23.99 17.86 13.79
CA ASP A 378 24.19 19.26 13.36
C ASP A 378 23.45 19.59 12.06
N LEU A 379 23.01 18.57 11.30
CA LEU A 379 22.25 18.78 10.08
C LEU A 379 20.82 19.20 10.38
N LYS A 380 20.32 20.19 9.65
CA LYS A 380 18.90 20.59 9.72
C LYS A 380 18.04 19.50 9.10
N ARG A 381 16.96 19.09 9.80
CA ARG A 381 16.03 18.05 9.32
C ARG A 381 15.58 18.23 7.87
N TRP A 382 15.16 19.45 7.50
CA TRP A 382 14.65 19.72 6.16
C TRP A 382 15.70 19.49 5.06
N VAL A 383 16.99 19.71 5.37
CA VAL A 383 18.09 19.41 4.44
C VAL A 383 18.22 17.90 4.25
N VAL A 384 18.21 17.14 5.35
CA VAL A 384 18.27 15.66 5.29
C VAL A 384 17.07 15.08 4.55
N VAL A 385 15.87 15.61 4.79
CA VAL A 385 14.65 15.23 4.04
C VAL A 385 14.83 15.43 2.55
N ILE A 386 15.32 16.60 2.12
CA ILE A 386 15.54 16.88 0.69
C ILE A 386 16.58 15.92 0.10
N ILE A 387 17.69 15.69 0.80
CA ILE A 387 18.74 14.77 0.33
C ILE A 387 18.18 13.35 0.18
N VAL A 388 17.50 12.83 1.20
CA VAL A 388 16.89 11.49 1.17
C VAL A 388 15.86 11.39 0.04
N SER A 389 14.99 12.37 -0.13
CA SER A 389 13.98 12.38 -1.20
C SER A 389 14.62 12.45 -2.59
N ILE A 390 15.70 13.22 -2.79
CA ILE A 390 16.42 13.27 -4.06
C ILE A 390 17.09 11.93 -4.35
N CYS A 391 17.81 11.36 -3.38
CA CYS A 391 18.45 10.06 -3.55
C CYS A 391 17.44 8.97 -3.87
N ALA A 392 16.34 8.90 -3.12
CA ALA A 392 15.29 7.92 -3.34
C ALA A 392 14.57 8.14 -4.68
N PHE A 393 14.31 9.40 -5.09
CA PHE A 393 13.80 9.71 -6.43
C PHE A 393 14.70 9.15 -7.54
N LEU A 394 16.01 9.38 -7.46
CA LEU A 394 16.96 8.89 -8.46
C LEU A 394 17.00 7.35 -8.51
N ILE A 395 16.97 6.70 -7.35
CA ILE A 395 16.92 5.22 -7.24
C ILE A 395 15.58 4.67 -7.75
N SER A 396 14.49 5.44 -7.67
CA SER A 396 13.17 5.04 -8.18
C SER A 396 13.04 5.11 -9.71
N ILE A 397 13.92 5.83 -10.42
CA ILE A 397 13.79 6.03 -11.89
C ILE A 397 13.75 4.72 -12.69
N PRO A 398 14.60 3.70 -12.43
CA PRO A 398 14.57 2.44 -13.17
C PRO A 398 13.21 1.73 -13.13
N PHE A 399 12.43 1.90 -12.05
CA PHE A 399 11.09 1.32 -11.96
C PHE A 399 10.07 1.97 -12.92
N THR A 400 10.40 3.11 -13.52
CA THR A 400 9.57 3.80 -14.52
C THR A 400 9.89 3.39 -15.97
N CYS A 401 10.88 2.51 -16.17
CA CYS A 401 11.20 1.95 -17.48
C CYS A 401 10.16 0.90 -17.91
N ARG A 402 10.20 0.52 -19.19
CA ARG A 402 9.30 -0.48 -19.79
C ARG A 402 9.34 -1.83 -19.07
N GLY A 403 10.54 -2.26 -18.67
CA GLY A 403 10.76 -3.46 -17.84
C GLY A 403 10.65 -3.20 -16.32
N GLY A 404 10.28 -1.99 -15.90
CA GLY A 404 10.28 -1.56 -14.51
C GLY A 404 9.29 -2.33 -13.63
N ILE A 405 8.19 -2.84 -14.19
CA ILE A 405 7.23 -3.68 -13.46
C ILE A 405 7.86 -5.01 -13.01
N TYR A 406 8.78 -5.59 -13.80
CA TYR A 406 9.49 -6.81 -13.42
C TYR A 406 10.48 -6.54 -12.29
N LEU A 407 11.20 -5.40 -12.35
CA LEU A 407 12.06 -4.96 -11.26
C LEU A 407 11.26 -4.69 -9.98
N PHE A 408 10.09 -4.05 -10.11
CA PHE A 408 9.17 -3.83 -9.00
C PHE A 408 8.77 -5.15 -8.33
N THR A 409 8.33 -6.14 -9.11
CA THR A 409 7.94 -7.45 -8.58
C THR A 409 9.12 -8.15 -7.89
N LEU A 410 10.31 -8.15 -8.53
CA LEU A 410 11.51 -8.75 -7.95
C LEU A 410 11.88 -8.11 -6.60
N VAL A 411 11.93 -6.78 -6.54
CA VAL A 411 12.35 -6.06 -5.34
C VAL A 411 11.28 -6.16 -4.24
N SER A 412 10.01 -5.97 -4.58
CA SER A 412 8.92 -6.01 -3.59
C SER A 412 8.75 -7.40 -2.97
N GLU A 413 8.87 -8.47 -3.76
CA GLU A 413 8.65 -9.84 -3.29
C GLU A 413 9.88 -10.43 -2.59
N TYR A 414 11.07 -10.28 -3.18
CA TYR A 414 12.28 -10.94 -2.68
C TYR A 414 13.13 -10.05 -1.77
N ALA A 415 13.23 -8.75 -2.05
CA ALA A 415 14.08 -7.87 -1.23
C ALA A 415 13.33 -7.33 -0.01
N ALA A 416 12.06 -6.94 -0.17
CA ALA A 416 11.27 -6.36 0.91
C ALA A 416 10.48 -7.40 1.72
N ASN A 417 9.60 -8.17 1.07
CA ASN A 417 8.67 -9.03 1.81
C ASN A 417 9.36 -10.19 2.55
N LEU A 418 10.32 -10.87 1.91
CA LEU A 418 11.04 -11.98 2.54
C LEU A 418 11.97 -11.51 3.68
N SER A 419 12.64 -10.37 3.50
CA SER A 419 13.58 -9.86 4.49
C SER A 419 12.89 -9.45 5.79
N LEU A 420 11.66 -8.94 5.74
CA LEU A 420 10.86 -8.61 6.93
C LEU A 420 10.60 -9.82 7.84
N VAL A 421 10.29 -10.97 7.25
CA VAL A 421 10.06 -12.20 8.02
C VAL A 421 11.35 -12.63 8.73
N VAL A 422 12.49 -12.51 8.05
CA VAL A 422 13.81 -12.81 8.63
C VAL A 422 14.18 -11.81 9.73
N ILE A 423 13.93 -10.52 9.52
CA ILE A 423 14.15 -9.47 10.53
C ILE A 423 13.30 -9.79 11.77
N GLY A 424 12.00 -10.02 11.60
CA GLY A 424 11.10 -10.33 12.72
C GLY A 424 11.48 -11.60 13.47
N PHE A 425 12.03 -12.61 12.79
CA PHE A 425 12.57 -13.79 13.48
C PHE A 425 13.75 -13.45 14.40
N PHE A 426 14.65 -12.55 13.99
CA PHE A 426 15.79 -12.14 14.82
C PHE A 426 15.42 -11.11 15.90
N GLU A 427 14.24 -10.46 15.81
CA GLU A 427 13.76 -9.56 16.86
C GLU A 427 13.31 -10.28 18.14
N VAL A 428 12.80 -11.51 17.99
CA VAL A 428 12.38 -12.40 19.09
C VAL A 428 13.59 -13.16 19.63
#